data_AF-A0A497EPX6-F1
#
_entry.id   AF-A0A497EPX6-F1
#
_cell.length_a   1.000
_cell.length_b   1.000
_cell.length_c   1.000
_cell.angle_alpha   90.00
_cell.angle_beta   90.00
_cell.angle_gamma   90.00
#
_symmetry.space_group_name_H-M   'P 1'
#
loop_
_entity.id
_entity.type
_entity.pdbx_description
1 polymer ?
#
loop_
_entity_poly.entity_id
_entity_poly.type
_entity_poly.pdbx_seq_one_letter_code
_entity_poly.pdbx_strand_id
1 'polypeptide(L)'
;MQVPLTEEEVVEKHGGREGVFVNGEVDWHRWFLSLSREEKDAYRSFIVKSSLEDVQENKVLWMFYTYDYLSLENSHEELRRIHLRYYNLQQFRGVTSGMDDEFTELFDLDIDEAVYEMFEAYRKVVKSIVERRGL
;
A
#
# COMPACT_ATOMS: atom_id res chain seq x y z
N MET A 1 -16.26 -8.27 9.96
CA MET A 1 -15.32 -8.22 8.83
C MET A 1 -14.11 -9.01 9.24
N GLN A 2 -13.60 -9.96 8.46
CA GLN A 2 -12.31 -10.54 8.80
C GLN A 2 -11.37 -10.56 7.61
N VAL A 3 -10.62 -9.46 7.53
CA VAL A 3 -9.27 -9.38 6.97
C VAL A 3 -8.60 -8.39 7.94
N PRO A 4 -7.68 -8.83 8.80
CA PRO A 4 -6.33 -8.95 8.28
C PRO A 4 -5.61 -10.20 8.75
N LEU A 5 -4.93 -10.80 7.78
CA LEU A 5 -4.06 -11.94 8.05
C LEU A 5 -2.79 -11.47 8.78
N THR A 6 -2.19 -12.34 9.56
CA THR A 6 -0.78 -12.24 9.95
C THR A 6 0.13 -12.73 8.81
N GLU A 7 1.44 -12.50 8.92
CA GLU A 7 2.40 -13.07 7.96
C GLU A 7 2.33 -14.61 7.97
N GLU A 8 2.19 -15.20 9.15
CA GLU A 8 2.06 -16.65 9.32
C GLU A 8 0.83 -17.18 8.59
N GLU A 9 -0.32 -16.52 8.71
CA GLU A 9 -1.55 -16.92 8.00
C GLU A 9 -1.41 -16.75 6.47
N VAL A 10 -0.60 -15.79 6.00
CA VAL A 10 -0.23 -15.69 4.58
C VAL A 10 0.62 -16.89 4.16
N VAL A 11 1.62 -17.28 4.95
CA VAL A 11 2.46 -18.46 4.67
C VAL A 11 1.63 -19.74 4.67
N GLU A 12 0.74 -19.93 5.64
CA GLU A 12 -0.12 -21.11 5.73
C GLU A 12 -1.06 -21.23 4.53
N LYS A 13 -1.70 -20.12 4.14
CA LYS A 13 -2.72 -20.12 3.08
C LYS A 13 -2.13 -20.04 1.67
N HIS A 14 -1.00 -19.35 1.50
CA HIS A 14 -0.45 -19.00 0.19
C HIS A 14 1.00 -19.46 -0.04
N GLY A 15 1.72 -19.91 0.99
CA GLY A 15 3.14 -20.25 0.91
C GLY A 15 3.47 -21.42 -0.03
N GLY A 16 2.49 -22.30 -0.31
CA GLY A 16 2.63 -23.36 -1.31
C GLY A 16 2.58 -22.89 -2.77
N ARG A 17 2.26 -21.62 -3.02
CA ARG A 17 2.24 -21.03 -4.37
C ARG A 17 3.67 -20.68 -4.79
N GLU A 18 3.99 -20.91 -6.07
CA GLU A 18 5.33 -20.71 -6.61
C GLU A 18 5.86 -19.29 -6.33
N GLY A 19 7.00 -19.22 -5.66
CA GLY A 19 7.70 -17.97 -5.38
C GLY A 19 7.05 -17.08 -4.32
N VAL A 20 5.95 -17.50 -3.66
CA VAL A 20 5.33 -16.70 -2.58
C VAL A 20 6.13 -16.76 -1.28
N PHE A 21 6.74 -17.90 -0.97
CA PHE A 21 7.62 -18.05 0.19
C PHE A 21 9.00 -18.49 -0.27
N VAL A 22 10.01 -17.66 -0.05
CA VAL A 22 11.38 -17.86 -0.54
C VAL A 22 12.36 -17.53 0.57
N ASN A 23 13.31 -18.42 0.84
CA ASN A 23 14.36 -18.23 1.85
C ASN A 23 13.85 -17.86 3.26
N GLY A 24 12.65 -18.32 3.64
CA GLY A 24 12.06 -18.02 4.95
C GLY A 24 11.24 -16.73 5.02
N GLU A 25 11.06 -16.03 3.89
CA GLU A 25 10.33 -14.76 3.82
C GLU A 25 9.21 -14.81 2.78
N VAL A 26 8.18 -13.98 2.99
CA VAL A 26 7.10 -13.79 2.02
C VAL A 26 7.57 -12.82 0.94
N ASP A 27 7.55 -13.25 -0.33
CA ASP A 27 7.63 -12.35 -1.47
C ASP A 27 6.26 -11.71 -1.68
N TRP A 28 6.09 -10.51 -1.12
CA TRP A 28 4.83 -9.77 -1.13
C TRP A 28 4.33 -9.41 -2.54
N HIS A 29 5.25 -9.23 -3.49
CA HIS A 29 4.88 -8.97 -4.87
C HIS A 29 4.27 -10.23 -5.50
N ARG A 30 4.94 -11.38 -5.34
CA ARG A 30 4.44 -12.68 -5.81
C ARG A 30 3.13 -13.06 -5.12
N TRP A 31 3.04 -12.83 -3.81
CA TRP A 31 1.82 -13.01 -3.05
C TRP A 31 0.67 -12.20 -3.65
N PHE A 32 0.84 -10.89 -3.82
CA PHE A 32 -0.17 -10.00 -4.41
C PHE A 32 -0.60 -10.42 -5.82
N LEU A 33 0.34 -10.82 -6.67
CA LEU A 33 0.05 -11.31 -8.01
C LEU A 33 -0.73 -12.63 -8.00
N SER A 34 -0.53 -13.45 -6.97
CA SER A 34 -1.22 -14.73 -6.84
C SER A 34 -2.67 -14.61 -6.34
N LEU A 35 -3.05 -13.48 -5.74
CA LEU A 35 -4.40 -13.28 -5.19
C LEU A 35 -5.45 -13.28 -6.31
N SER A 36 -6.55 -14.02 -6.07
CA SER A 36 -7.71 -13.95 -6.94
C SER A 36 -8.33 -12.55 -6.93
N ARG A 37 -9.21 -12.27 -7.88
CA ARG A 37 -9.93 -10.99 -7.91
C ARG A 37 -10.79 -10.79 -6.66
N GLU A 38 -11.47 -11.85 -6.22
CA GLU A 38 -12.31 -11.86 -5.02
C GLU A 38 -11.48 -11.58 -3.76
N GLU A 39 -10.27 -12.16 -3.69
CA GLU A 39 -9.34 -11.89 -2.60
C GLU A 39 -8.93 -10.40 -2.61
N LYS A 40 -8.55 -9.85 -3.78
CA LYS A 40 -8.23 -8.43 -3.90
C LYS A 40 -9.39 -7.52 -3.51
N ASP A 41 -10.60 -7.83 -3.95
CA ASP A 41 -11.79 -7.05 -3.64
C ASP A 41 -12.15 -7.11 -2.14
N ALA A 42 -11.85 -8.22 -1.45
CA ALA A 42 -12.00 -8.33 0.01
C ALA A 42 -11.02 -7.41 0.77
N TYR A 43 -9.73 -7.41 0.40
CA TYR A 43 -8.73 -6.49 0.98
C TYR A 43 -9.06 -5.03 0.71
N ARG A 44 -9.45 -4.71 -0.53
CA ARG A 44 -9.92 -3.38 -0.93
C ARG A 44 -11.10 -2.90 -0.08
N SER A 45 -12.10 -3.76 0.11
CA SER A 45 -13.28 -3.47 0.92
C SER A 45 -12.94 -3.21 2.39
N PHE A 46 -11.92 -3.91 2.91
CA PHE A 46 -11.39 -3.66 4.25
C PHE A 46 -10.69 -2.30 4.32
N ILE A 47 -9.71 -2.04 3.46
CA ILE A 47 -8.93 -0.80 3.46
C ILE A 47 -9.81 0.44 3.26
N VAL A 48 -10.85 0.37 2.44
CA VAL A 48 -11.81 1.47 2.27
C VAL A 48 -12.43 1.91 3.61
N LYS A 49 -12.49 1.02 4.61
CA LYS A 49 -13.09 1.26 5.92
C LYS A 49 -12.07 1.44 7.05
N SER A 50 -10.78 1.27 6.76
CA SER A 50 -9.66 1.42 7.71
C SER A 50 -9.08 2.84 7.71
N SER A 51 -8.40 3.22 8.78
CA SER A 51 -7.50 4.38 8.77
C SER A 51 -6.15 4.02 8.12
N LEU A 52 -5.29 5.02 7.88
CA LEU A 52 -3.94 4.78 7.40
C LEU A 52 -3.12 4.04 8.45
N GLU A 53 -3.25 4.44 9.72
CA GLU A 53 -2.56 3.84 10.86
C GLU A 53 -2.92 2.35 10.99
N ASP A 54 -4.21 2.01 10.92
CA ASP A 54 -4.68 0.60 10.96
C ASP A 54 -4.02 -0.24 9.85
N VAL A 55 -3.82 0.35 8.67
CA VAL A 55 -3.21 -0.33 7.52
C VAL A 55 -1.70 -0.45 7.69
N GLN A 56 -1.05 0.55 8.28
CA GLN A 56 0.40 0.54 8.54
C GLN A 56 0.80 -0.41 9.67
N GLU A 57 -0.02 -0.54 10.71
CA GLU A 57 0.21 -1.46 11.83
C GLU A 57 0.10 -2.93 11.42
N ASN A 58 -0.57 -3.23 10.31
CA ASN A 58 -0.65 -4.58 9.75
C ASN A 58 0.16 -4.72 8.46
N LYS A 59 1.31 -5.42 8.54
CA LYS A 59 2.22 -5.61 7.40
C LYS A 59 1.52 -6.18 6.16
N VAL A 60 0.58 -7.11 6.30
CA VAL A 60 -0.13 -7.72 5.17
C VAL A 60 -1.02 -6.69 4.46
N LEU A 61 -1.76 -5.87 5.22
CA LEU A 61 -2.55 -4.77 4.66
C LEU A 61 -1.66 -3.71 4.01
N TRP A 62 -0.56 -3.35 4.67
CA TRP A 62 0.40 -2.38 4.14
C TRP A 62 1.01 -2.84 2.81
N MET A 63 1.41 -4.10 2.73
CA MET A 63 1.94 -4.70 1.50
C MET A 63 0.87 -4.80 0.42
N PHE A 64 -0.35 -5.22 0.76
CA PHE A 64 -1.47 -5.24 -0.19
C PHE A 64 -1.73 -3.86 -0.76
N TYR A 65 -1.90 -2.85 0.10
CA TYR A 65 -2.13 -1.46 -0.28
C TYR A 65 -1.05 -0.98 -1.24
N THR A 66 0.22 -1.22 -0.90
CA THR A 66 1.35 -0.78 -1.70
C THR A 66 1.29 -1.35 -3.12
N TYR A 67 1.16 -2.67 -3.28
CA TYR A 67 1.13 -3.27 -4.62
C TYR A 67 -0.16 -2.99 -5.38
N ASP A 68 -1.30 -2.88 -4.70
CA ASP A 68 -2.56 -2.51 -5.35
C ASP A 68 -2.51 -1.06 -5.85
N TYR A 69 -1.98 -0.13 -5.05
CA TYR A 69 -1.73 1.26 -5.44
C TYR A 69 -0.90 1.35 -6.72
N LEU A 70 0.27 0.70 -6.74
CA LEU A 70 1.18 0.68 -7.90
C LEU A 70 0.51 0.08 -9.14
N SER A 71 -0.39 -0.89 -8.97
CA SER A 71 -1.14 -1.46 -10.08
C SER A 71 -2.18 -0.48 -10.64
N LEU A 72 -2.75 0.38 -9.80
CA LEU A 72 -3.82 1.31 -10.16
C LEU A 72 -3.31 2.64 -10.70
N GLU A 73 -2.16 3.14 -10.24
CA GLU A 73 -1.64 4.46 -10.61
C GLU A 73 -1.42 4.63 -12.12
N ASN A 74 -1.10 3.54 -12.83
CA ASN A 74 -0.93 3.56 -14.28
C ASN A 74 -2.22 3.92 -15.04
N SER A 75 -3.38 3.76 -14.39
CA SER A 75 -4.71 4.04 -14.96
C SER A 75 -5.47 5.17 -14.25
N HIS A 76 -4.88 5.76 -13.21
CA HIS A 76 -5.49 6.84 -12.41
C HIS A 76 -4.49 8.00 -12.25
N GLU A 77 -4.66 9.05 -13.06
CA GLU A 77 -3.74 10.20 -13.14
C GLU A 77 -3.47 10.87 -11.78
N GLU A 78 -4.51 10.99 -10.94
CA GLU A 78 -4.37 11.60 -9.61
C GLU A 78 -3.43 10.78 -8.71
N LEU A 79 -3.55 9.44 -8.70
CA LEU A 79 -2.64 8.57 -7.95
C LEU A 79 -1.20 8.76 -8.45
N ARG A 80 -1.01 8.69 -9.78
CA ARG A 80 0.33 8.87 -10.37
C ARG A 80 0.95 10.21 -10.01
N ARG A 81 0.17 11.30 -10.03
CA ARG A 81 0.66 12.64 -9.67
C ARG A 81 1.12 12.72 -8.22
N ILE A 82 0.34 12.17 -7.29
CA ILE A 82 0.68 12.19 -5.86
C ILE A 82 1.90 11.30 -5.59
N HIS A 83 1.98 10.10 -6.20
CA HIS A 83 3.16 9.25 -6.10
C HIS A 83 4.40 9.99 -6.59
N LEU A 84 4.39 10.60 -7.77
CA LEU A 84 5.55 11.34 -8.28
C LEU A 84 6.01 12.44 -7.32
N ARG A 85 5.06 13.13 -6.65
CA ARG A 85 5.40 14.10 -5.60
C ARG A 85 6.07 13.41 -4.40
N TYR A 86 5.49 12.34 -3.86
CA TYR A 86 6.06 11.55 -2.77
C TYR A 86 7.48 11.06 -3.11
N TYR A 87 7.67 10.51 -4.31
CA TYR A 87 8.97 10.03 -4.76
C TYR A 87 10.01 11.15 -4.85
N ASN A 88 9.63 12.32 -5.36
CA ASN A 88 10.52 13.48 -5.40
C ASN A 88 10.91 13.95 -3.99
N LEU A 89 9.97 13.96 -3.04
CA LEU A 89 10.25 14.30 -1.64
C LEU A 89 11.21 13.29 -1.00
N GLN A 90 11.00 11.99 -1.23
CA GLN A 90 11.90 10.93 -0.75
C GLN A 90 13.31 11.03 -1.34
N GLN A 91 13.42 11.30 -2.64
CA GLN A 91 14.72 11.53 -3.28
C GLN A 91 15.42 12.75 -2.71
N PHE A 92 14.69 13.85 -2.50
CA PHE A 92 15.26 15.07 -1.93
C PHE A 92 15.75 14.83 -0.51
N ARG A 93 14.95 14.17 0.35
CA ARG A 93 15.34 13.74 1.69
C ARG A 93 16.61 12.90 1.69
N GLY A 94 16.73 11.96 0.75
CA GLY A 94 17.95 11.15 0.60
C GLY A 94 19.20 11.99 0.33
N VAL A 95 19.07 13.04 -0.48
CA VAL A 95 20.16 13.98 -0.80
C VAL A 95 20.48 14.93 0.36
N THR A 96 19.47 15.36 1.11
CA THR A 96 19.64 16.33 2.21
C THR A 96 19.93 15.68 3.56
N SER A 97 19.92 14.34 3.64
CA SER A 97 20.28 13.62 4.87
C SER A 97 21.68 14.01 5.36
N GLY A 98 21.74 14.78 6.45
CA GLY A 98 22.97 15.37 7.01
C GLY A 98 23.10 16.90 6.89
N MET A 99 22.07 17.58 6.39
CA MET A 99 21.89 19.04 6.54
C MET A 99 21.26 19.38 7.90
N ASP A 100 20.85 20.64 8.09
CA ASP A 100 20.18 21.16 9.28
C ASP A 100 18.97 20.33 9.72
N ASP A 101 18.84 20.07 11.02
CA ASP A 101 17.83 19.18 11.60
C ASP A 101 16.42 19.77 11.45
N GLU A 102 16.25 21.08 11.65
CA GLU A 102 14.96 21.79 11.50
C GLU A 102 14.48 21.76 10.03
N PHE A 103 15.41 21.89 9.08
CA PHE A 103 15.10 21.75 7.65
C PHE A 103 14.67 20.31 7.32
N THR A 104 15.31 19.31 7.91
CA THR A 104 14.99 17.88 7.70
C THR A 104 13.59 17.54 8.24
N GLU A 105 13.22 18.06 9.41
CA GLU A 105 11.90 17.87 10.01
C GLU A 105 10.75 18.38 9.11
N LEU A 106 10.94 19.50 8.41
CA LEU A 106 9.93 20.01 7.47
C LEU A 106 9.67 19.04 6.30
N PHE A 107 10.69 18.36 5.78
CA PHE A 107 10.50 17.35 4.72
C PHE A 107 9.82 16.09 5.23
N ASP A 108 10.10 15.69 6.47
CA ASP A 108 9.43 14.54 7.08
C ASP A 108 7.91 14.82 7.20
N LEU A 109 7.53 16.05 7.58
CA LEU A 109 6.12 16.48 7.57
C LEU A 109 5.49 16.47 6.16
N ASP A 110 6.18 17.01 5.15
CA ASP A 110 5.68 17.00 3.76
C ASP A 110 5.55 15.57 3.21
N ILE A 111 6.44 14.67 3.62
CA ILE A 111 6.40 13.26 3.26
C ILE A 111 5.20 12.58 3.92
N ASP A 112 4.97 12.82 5.21
CA ASP A 112 3.84 12.26 5.93
C ASP A 112 2.50 12.75 5.34
N GLU A 113 2.41 14.04 4.99
CA GLU A 113 1.26 14.59 4.26
C GLU A 113 1.08 13.89 2.90
N ALA A 114 2.16 13.68 2.15
CA ALA A 114 2.09 12.96 0.89
C ALA A 114 1.63 11.51 1.05
N VAL A 115 2.08 10.79 2.08
CA VAL A 115 1.63 9.43 2.38
C VAL A 115 0.13 9.41 2.69
N TYR A 116 -0.35 10.36 3.49
CA TYR A 116 -1.78 10.49 3.80
C TYR A 116 -2.61 10.78 2.54
N GLU A 117 -2.15 11.71 1.70
CA GLU A 117 -2.82 12.01 0.42
C GLU A 117 -2.85 10.80 -0.53
N MET A 118 -1.76 10.02 -0.61
CA MET A 118 -1.73 8.79 -1.40
C MET A 118 -2.81 7.82 -0.92
N PHE A 119 -2.91 7.62 0.39
CA PHE A 119 -3.88 6.70 0.99
C PHE A 119 -5.33 7.13 0.72
N GLU A 120 -5.65 8.41 0.92
CA GLU A 120 -7.00 8.93 0.69
C GLU A 120 -7.40 8.90 -0.78
N ALA A 121 -6.49 9.23 -1.70
CA ALA A 121 -6.74 9.12 -3.13
C ALA A 121 -6.98 7.67 -3.55
N TYR A 122 -6.18 6.74 -3.02
CA TYR A 122 -6.38 5.31 -3.22
C TYR A 122 -7.74 4.85 -2.71
N ARG A 123 -8.14 5.20 -1.48
CA ARG A 123 -9.45 4.83 -0.91
C ARG A 123 -10.61 5.29 -1.80
N LYS A 124 -10.53 6.51 -2.35
CA LYS A 124 -11.56 7.02 -3.28
C LYS A 124 -11.68 6.16 -4.54
N VAL A 125 -10.54 5.84 -5.17
CA VAL A 125 -10.50 4.99 -6.38
C VAL A 125 -11.08 3.62 -6.08
N VAL A 126 -10.62 3.00 -5.00
CA VAL A 126 -10.95 1.63 -4.65
C VAL A 126 -12.40 1.50 -4.21
N LYS A 127 -12.93 2.49 -3.48
CA LYS A 127 -14.35 2.59 -3.15
C LYS A 127 -15.22 2.56 -4.41
N SER A 128 -14.85 3.33 -5.44
CA SER A 128 -15.58 3.29 -6.72
C SER A 128 -15.51 1.92 -7.40
N ILE A 129 -14.37 1.23 -7.33
CA ILE A 129 -14.20 -0.12 -7.89
C ILE A 129 -15.11 -1.13 -7.19
N VAL A 130 -15.17 -1.10 -5.85
CA VAL A 130 -15.99 -1.99 -5.03
C VAL A 130 -17.49 -1.70 -5.25
N GLU A 131 -17.91 -0.43 -5.18
CA GLU A 131 -19.31 -0.03 -5.33
C GLU A 131 -19.89 -0.35 -6.71
N ARG A 132 -19.12 -0.14 -7.80
CA ARG A 132 -19.56 -0.50 -9.16
C ARG A 132 -19.83 -2.00 -9.35
N ARG A 133 -19.32 -2.84 -8.44
CA ARG A 133 -19.42 -4.30 -8.52
C ARG A 133 -20.50 -4.89 -7.62
N GLY A 134 -21.21 -4.06 -6.84
CA GLY A 134 -22.29 -4.51 -5.94
C GLY A 134 -21.80 -5.22 -4.69
N LEU A 135 -20.59 -4.89 -4.21
CA LEU A 135 -20.00 -5.36 -2.95
C LEU A 135 -20.13 -4.30 -1.84
#